data_AF-A0AAJ8E3D2-F1
#
_entry.id   AF-A0AAJ8E3D2-F1
#
_cell.length_a   1.000
_cell.length_b   1.000
_cell.length_c   1.000
_cell.angle_alpha   90.00
_cell.angle_beta   90.00
_cell.angle_gamma   90.00
#
_symmetry.space_group_name_H-M   'P 1'
#
loop_
_entity.id
_entity.type
_entity.pdbx_description
1 polymer ?
#
loop_
_entity_poly.entity_id
_entity_poly.type
_entity_poly.pdbx_seq_one_letter_code
_entity_poly.pdbx_strand_id
1 'polypeptide(L)'
;MKNIYLAVFTILIFVSYASAGPAAYGICQAGCAAVVMACYSAAGYTWGATLGATAPPTIVACNSAFGVCYSSCAATLLAPTL
;
A
#
# COMPACT_ATOMS: atom_id res chain seq x y z
N MET A 1 -10.69 -31.94 27.60
CA MET A 1 -10.80 -31.93 26.12
C MET A 1 -12.12 -31.32 25.63
N LYS A 2 -13.29 -31.76 26.12
CA LYS A 2 -14.62 -31.23 25.70
C LYS A 2 -14.78 -29.70 25.85
N ASN A 3 -14.21 -29.11 26.90
CA ASN A 3 -14.27 -27.66 27.14
C ASN A 3 -13.39 -26.85 26.18
N ILE A 4 -12.30 -27.46 25.67
CA ILE A 4 -11.44 -26.84 24.65
C ILE A 4 -12.18 -26.78 23.31
N TYR A 5 -12.90 -27.83 22.93
CA TYR A 5 -13.72 -27.82 21.71
C TYR A 5 -14.83 -26.77 21.76
N LEU A 6 -15.50 -26.63 22.91
CA LEU A 6 -16.51 -25.57 23.11
C LEU A 6 -15.89 -24.18 22.98
N ALA A 7 -14.75 -23.91 23.63
CA ALA A 7 -14.07 -22.62 23.52
C ALA A 7 -13.64 -22.28 22.09
N VAL A 8 -13.07 -23.25 21.36
CA VAL A 8 -12.68 -23.08 19.95
C VAL A 8 -13.90 -22.80 19.07
N PHE A 9 -14.99 -23.52 19.27
CA PHE A 9 -16.23 -23.32 18.53
C PHE A 9 -16.82 -21.94 18.79
N THR A 10 -16.78 -21.45 20.02
CA THR A 10 -17.22 -20.09 20.38
C THR A 10 -16.34 -19.02 19.76
N ILE A 11 -15.01 -19.20 19.68
CA ILE A 11 -14.12 -18.21 19.04
C ILE A 11 -14.38 -18.11 17.54
N LEU A 12 -14.64 -19.24 16.88
CA LEU A 12 -14.89 -19.28 15.43
C LEU A 12 -16.19 -18.60 15.01
N ILE A 13 -17.23 -18.57 15.86
CA ILE A 13 -18.48 -17.85 15.57
C ILE A 13 -18.39 -16.33 15.81
N PHE A 14 -17.38 -15.85 16.53
CA PHE A 14 -17.14 -14.41 16.74
C PHE A 14 -16.15 -13.80 15.73
N VAL A 15 -15.61 -14.59 14.78
CA VAL A 15 -14.78 -14.05 13.71
C VAL A 15 -15.65 -13.17 12.81
N SER A 16 -15.49 -11.86 12.95
CA SER A 16 -16.18 -10.88 12.10
C SER A 16 -15.47 -10.88 10.75
N TYR A 17 -16.22 -11.00 9.64
CA TYR A 17 -15.68 -10.80 8.31
C TYR A 17 -15.34 -9.32 8.15
N ALA A 18 -14.10 -8.92 8.46
CA ALA A 18 -13.60 -7.61 8.09
C ALA A 18 -13.43 -7.61 6.57
N SER A 19 -14.31 -6.91 5.87
CA SER A 19 -14.10 -6.59 4.46
C SER A 19 -12.93 -5.63 4.40
N ALA A 20 -11.71 -6.17 4.31
CA ALA A 20 -10.51 -5.37 4.08
C ALA A 20 -10.72 -4.49 2.82
N GLY A 21 -9.94 -3.42 2.69
CA GLY A 21 -10.08 -2.49 1.58
C GLY A 21 -9.05 -2.64 0.45
N PRO A 22 -8.91 -3.80 -0.24
CA PRO A 22 -8.04 -3.91 -1.42
C PRO A 22 -8.31 -2.87 -2.49
N ALA A 23 -9.59 -2.49 -2.68
CA ALA A 23 -9.95 -1.43 -3.62
C ALA A 23 -9.35 -0.07 -3.18
N ALA A 24 -9.50 0.30 -1.90
CA ALA A 24 -8.92 1.53 -1.36
C ALA A 24 -7.38 1.51 -1.42
N TYR A 25 -6.77 0.36 -1.13
CA TYR A 25 -5.32 0.14 -1.28
C TYR A 25 -4.84 0.33 -2.73
N GLY A 26 -5.56 -0.22 -3.70
CA GLY A 26 -5.27 -0.03 -5.12
C GLY A 26 -5.39 1.42 -5.55
N ILE A 27 -6.44 2.13 -5.12
CA ILE A 27 -6.65 3.55 -5.44
C ILE A 27 -5.54 4.43 -4.85
N CYS A 28 -5.15 4.19 -3.59
CA CYS A 28 -4.06 4.92 -2.94
C CYS A 28 -2.74 4.73 -3.69
N GLN A 29 -2.40 3.49 -4.04
CA GLN A 29 -1.19 3.17 -4.81
C GLN A 29 -1.21 3.82 -6.20
N ALA A 30 -2.34 3.79 -6.89
CA ALA A 30 -2.50 4.45 -8.19
C ALA A 30 -2.27 5.97 -8.08
N GLY A 31 -2.76 6.60 -7.00
CA GLY A 31 -2.48 8.00 -6.68
C GLY A 31 -0.98 8.27 -6.49
N CYS A 32 -0.30 7.47 -5.65
CA CYS A 32 1.14 7.59 -5.46
C CYS A 32 1.93 7.42 -6.77
N ALA A 33 1.52 6.47 -7.62
CA ALA A 33 2.12 6.24 -8.93
C ALA A 33 1.93 7.45 -9.88
N ALA A 34 0.75 8.07 -9.86
CA ALA A 34 0.50 9.29 -10.64
C ALA A 34 1.40 10.46 -10.19
N VAL A 35 1.62 10.63 -8.88
CA VAL A 35 2.48 11.69 -8.34
C VAL A 35 3.95 11.47 -8.73
N VAL A 36 4.48 10.25 -8.61
CA VAL A 36 5.89 9.99 -8.99
C VAL A 36 6.10 10.15 -10.50
N MET A 37 5.12 9.75 -11.32
CA MET A 37 5.12 10.00 -12.76
C MET A 37 5.21 11.50 -13.08
N ALA A 38 4.42 12.33 -12.37
CA ALA A 38 4.47 13.78 -12.54
C ALA A 38 5.82 14.37 -12.10
N CYS A 39 6.39 13.89 -10.98
CA CYS A 39 7.71 14.31 -10.47
C CYS A 39 8.83 14.01 -11.48
N TYR A 40 8.85 12.80 -12.02
CA TYR A 40 9.78 12.39 -13.07
C TYR A 40 9.61 13.23 -14.34
N SER A 41 8.36 13.46 -14.76
CA SER A 41 8.05 14.26 -15.95
C SER A 41 8.52 15.70 -15.80
N ALA A 42 8.33 16.31 -14.62
CA ALA A 42 8.83 17.64 -14.30
C ALA A 42 10.36 17.72 -14.31
N ALA A 43 11.04 16.60 -14.00
CA ALA A 43 12.49 16.48 -14.09
C ALA A 43 12.99 16.13 -15.51
N GLY A 44 12.10 15.88 -16.47
CA GLY A 44 12.47 15.48 -17.84
C GLY A 44 12.84 14.01 -18.00
N TYR A 45 12.42 13.14 -17.07
CA TYR A 45 12.70 11.70 -17.10
C TYR A 45 11.42 10.88 -17.23
N THR A 46 11.54 9.67 -17.78
CA THR A 46 10.47 8.67 -17.79
C THR A 46 10.58 7.79 -16.54
N TRP A 47 9.48 7.68 -15.78
CA TRP A 47 9.43 6.81 -14.60
C TRP A 47 9.69 5.35 -14.96
N GLY A 48 10.47 4.66 -14.13
CA GLY A 48 10.91 3.28 -14.37
C GLY A 48 12.05 3.13 -15.39
N ALA A 49 12.35 4.15 -16.21
CA ALA A 49 13.48 4.11 -17.15
C ALA A 49 14.81 4.54 -16.51
N THR A 50 14.76 5.30 -15.40
CA THR A 50 15.94 5.78 -14.66
C THR A 50 15.89 5.24 -13.24
N LEU A 51 16.80 4.31 -12.91
CA LEU A 51 16.94 3.67 -11.59
C LEU A 51 18.42 3.36 -11.31
N GLY A 52 18.80 3.30 -10.03
CA GLY A 52 20.11 2.83 -9.56
C GLY A 52 21.05 3.96 -9.12
N ALA A 53 22.31 3.62 -8.87
CA ALA A 53 23.31 4.55 -8.31
C ALA A 53 23.62 5.77 -9.19
N THR A 54 23.26 5.72 -10.47
CA THR A 54 23.42 6.82 -11.44
C THR A 54 22.18 7.71 -11.54
N ALA A 55 21.13 7.46 -10.75
CA ALA A 55 19.94 8.28 -10.75
C ALA A 55 20.25 9.71 -10.26
N PRO A 56 19.76 10.75 -10.95
CA PRO A 56 19.90 12.13 -10.49
C PRO A 56 19.32 12.33 -9.08
N PRO A 57 19.83 13.27 -8.28
CA PRO A 57 19.31 13.54 -6.94
C PRO A 57 17.80 13.80 -6.90
N THR A 58 17.27 14.53 -7.90
CA THR A 58 15.83 14.77 -8.05
C THR A 58 15.04 13.46 -8.21
N ILE A 59 15.56 12.51 -8.97
CA ILE A 59 14.91 11.22 -9.18
C ILE A 59 14.97 10.34 -7.93
N VAL A 60 16.09 10.37 -7.21
CA VAL A 60 16.19 9.71 -5.90
C VAL A 60 15.15 10.29 -4.94
N ALA A 61 14.98 11.61 -4.91
CA ALA A 61 13.95 12.28 -4.11
C ALA A 61 12.52 11.85 -4.52
N CYS A 62 12.18 11.87 -5.82
CA CYS A 62 10.88 11.41 -6.32
C CYS A 62 10.57 9.97 -5.86
N ASN A 63 11.53 9.04 -5.98
CA ASN A 63 11.35 7.65 -5.56
C ASN A 63 11.23 7.50 -4.04
N SER A 64 12.00 8.27 -3.27
CA SER A 64 11.92 8.24 -1.81
C SER A 64 10.54 8.67 -1.32
N ALA A 65 9.98 9.75 -1.90
CA ALA A 65 8.62 10.21 -1.62
C ALA A 65 7.57 9.19 -2.06
N PHE A 66 7.76 8.59 -3.24
CA PHE A 66 6.91 7.50 -3.73
C PHE A 66 6.86 6.33 -2.75
N GLY A 67 8.03 5.85 -2.28
CA GLY A 67 8.11 4.76 -1.32
C GLY A 67 7.35 5.04 -0.02
N VAL A 68 7.52 6.25 0.54
CA VAL A 68 6.78 6.67 1.75
C VAL A 68 5.26 6.70 1.49
N CYS A 69 4.83 7.25 0.36
CA CYS A 69 3.42 7.27 -0.05
C CYS A 69 2.87 5.84 -0.16
N TYR A 70 3.58 4.95 -0.85
CA TYR A 70 3.19 3.56 -1.07
C TYR A 70 3.08 2.77 0.23
N SER A 71 4.06 2.90 1.13
CA SER A 71 4.02 2.24 2.45
C SER A 71 2.85 2.73 3.31
N SER A 72 2.49 4.00 3.20
CA SER A 72 1.36 4.58 3.93
C SER A 72 0.01 4.00 3.47
N CYS A 73 -0.09 3.59 2.20
CA CYS A 73 -1.29 2.93 1.68
C CYS A 73 -1.62 1.62 2.41
N ALA A 74 -0.65 0.95 3.06
CA ALA A 74 -0.93 -0.29 3.79
C ALA A 74 -2.06 -0.12 4.85
N ALA A 75 -2.21 1.07 5.41
CA ALA A 75 -3.30 1.38 6.34
C ALA A 75 -4.69 1.22 5.69
N THR A 76 -4.84 1.54 4.40
CA THR A 76 -6.13 1.42 3.70
C THR A 76 -6.47 -0.02 3.34
N LEU A 77 -5.48 -0.92 3.29
CA LEU A 77 -5.71 -2.34 3.09
C LEU A 77 -6.39 -2.95 4.32
N LEU A 78 -5.92 -2.58 5.52
CA LEU A 78 -6.42 -3.10 6.79
C LEU A 78 -7.68 -2.38 7.28
N ALA A 79 -8.02 -1.24 6.67
CA ALA A 79 -9.23 -0.51 6.99
C ALA A 79 -10.47 -1.33 6.58
N PRO A 80 -11.44 -1.52 7.50
CA PRO A 80 -12.70 -2.16 7.17
C PRO A 80 -13.50 -1.27 6.20
N THR A 81 -14.11 -1.90 5.21
CA THR A 81 -14.93 -1.24 4.17
C THR A 81 -16.43 -1.37 4.39
N LEU A 82 -16.86 -2.07 5.44
CA LEU A 82 -18.24 -2.17 5.92
C LEU A 82 -18.28 -2.30 7.45
#